data_AF-A0A359MPH3-F1
#
_entry.id   AF-A0A359MPH3-F1
#
_cell.length_a   1.000
_cell.length_b   1.000
_cell.length_c   1.000
_cell.angle_alpha   90.00
_cell.angle_beta   90.00
_cell.angle_gamma   90.00
#
_symmetry.space_group_name_H-M   'P 1'
#
loop_
_entity.id
_entity.type
_entity.pdbx_description
1 polymer ?
#
loop_
_entity_poly.entity_id
_entity_poly.type
_entity_poly.pdbx_seq_one_letter_code
_entity_poly.pdbx_strand_id
1 'polypeptide(L)'
;MTGNRESMAGLTTAEAAQLQLQYGKNELTPGKHESFIRKVLHILGEPMFLLLIAAAIIYFILGEPKDGAIMLIFVVGVISIDIIQEWKT
;
A
#
# COMPACT_ATOMS: atom_id res chain seq x y z
N MET A 1 46.99 -5.49 -24.74
CA MET A 1 45.74 -6.02 -25.31
C MET A 1 45.53 -7.44 -24.79
N THR A 2 44.87 -7.60 -23.64
CA THR A 2 44.48 -8.91 -23.10
C THR A 2 42.97 -8.88 -22.96
N GLY A 3 42.30 -9.51 -23.92
CA GLY A 3 40.85 -9.50 -24.05
C GLY A 3 40.21 -10.35 -22.98
N ASN A 4 39.45 -9.67 -22.10
CA ASN A 4 38.51 -10.28 -21.17
C ASN A 4 37.35 -10.89 -21.98
N ARG A 5 37.53 -12.10 -22.52
CA ARG A 5 36.52 -12.86 -23.28
C ARG A 5 35.75 -13.86 -22.41
N GLU A 6 36.08 -13.99 -21.14
CA GLU A 6 35.37 -14.91 -20.23
C GLU A 6 34.05 -14.34 -19.70
N SER A 7 33.79 -13.04 -19.87
CA SER A 7 32.57 -12.41 -19.36
C SER A 7 31.37 -12.44 -20.31
N MET A 8 31.44 -13.19 -21.42
CA MET A 8 30.32 -13.33 -22.38
C MET A 8 29.66 -14.71 -22.34
N ALA A 9 30.19 -15.67 -21.58
CA ALA A 9 29.50 -16.93 -21.33
C ALA A 9 28.46 -16.71 -20.23
N GLY A 10 27.19 -16.94 -20.53
CA GLY A 10 26.12 -16.93 -19.55
C GLY A 10 26.24 -18.08 -18.55
N LEU A 11 25.39 -18.08 -17.53
CA LEU A 11 25.32 -19.15 -16.53
C LEU A 11 25.03 -20.50 -17.18
N THR A 12 25.70 -21.56 -16.70
CA THR A 12 25.35 -22.93 -17.05
C THR A 12 24.02 -23.33 -16.39
N THR A 13 23.34 -24.33 -16.94
CA THR A 13 22.05 -24.82 -16.40
C THR A 13 22.17 -25.29 -14.94
N ALA A 14 23.31 -25.88 -14.58
CA ALA A 14 23.59 -26.35 -13.22
C ALA A 14 23.77 -25.17 -12.24
N GLU A 15 24.53 -24.14 -12.64
CA GLU A 15 24.72 -22.93 -11.83
C GLU A 15 23.42 -22.14 -11.67
N ALA A 16 22.64 -22.00 -12.75
CA ALA A 16 21.34 -21.36 -12.70
C ALA A 16 20.38 -22.08 -11.73
N ALA A 17 20.36 -23.44 -11.73
CA ALA A 17 19.54 -24.22 -10.82
C ALA A 17 19.97 -24.08 -9.35
N GLN A 18 21.29 -24.04 -9.08
CA GLN A 18 21.80 -23.79 -7.73
C GLN A 18 21.44 -22.40 -7.22
N LEU A 19 21.61 -21.38 -8.06
CA LEU A 19 21.24 -20.00 -7.72
C LEU A 19 19.73 -19.88 -7.48
N GLN A 20 18.89 -20.52 -8.30
CA GLN A 20 17.45 -20.51 -8.12
C GLN A 20 17.00 -21.22 -6.83
N LEU A 21 17.70 -22.27 -6.40
CA LEU A 21 17.46 -22.91 -5.09
C LEU A 21 17.87 -21.99 -3.93
N GLN A 22 18.93 -21.22 -4.10
CA GLN A 22 19.46 -20.34 -3.06
C GLN A 22 18.65 -19.04 -2.88
N TYR A 23 18.30 -18.40 -4.00
CA TYR A 23 17.63 -17.09 -4.01
C TYR A 23 16.12 -17.19 -4.22
N GLY A 24 15.61 -18.39 -4.53
CA GLY A 24 14.24 -18.58 -4.95
C GLY A 24 14.00 -18.13 -6.39
N LYS A 25 12.75 -18.24 -6.83
CA LYS A 25 12.36 -17.74 -8.14
C LYS A 25 12.37 -16.21 -8.12
N ASN A 26 12.90 -15.61 -9.20
CA ASN A 26 12.75 -14.17 -9.44
C ASN A 26 11.34 -13.84 -9.93
N GLU A 27 10.34 -14.24 -9.14
CA GLU A 27 8.93 -13.91 -9.35
C GLU A 27 8.56 -12.88 -8.29
N LEU A 28 8.01 -11.75 -8.72
CA LEU A 28 7.35 -10.81 -7.82
C LEU A 28 6.18 -11.59 -7.22
N THR A 29 6.28 -11.95 -5.94
CA THR A 29 5.16 -12.58 -5.23
C THR A 29 3.98 -11.62 -5.40
N PRO A 30 2.88 -12.03 -6.05
CA PRO A 30 1.71 -11.18 -6.14
C PRO A 30 1.34 -10.86 -4.71
N GLY A 31 1.42 -9.57 -4.36
CA GLY A 31 1.18 -9.11 -3.01
C GLY A 31 -0.10 -9.77 -2.55
N LYS A 32 -0.01 -10.53 -1.45
CA LYS A 32 -1.19 -11.09 -0.79
C LYS A 32 -2.24 -9.98 -0.80
N HIS A 33 -3.45 -10.27 -1.24
CA HIS A 33 -4.58 -9.35 -1.14
C HIS A 33 -4.66 -8.90 0.33
N GLU A 34 -3.98 -7.82 0.68
CA GLU A 34 -4.11 -7.15 1.96
C GLU A 34 -5.59 -6.82 2.01
N SER A 35 -6.29 -7.50 2.91
CA SER A 35 -7.74 -7.48 2.92
C SER A 35 -8.16 -6.03 3.05
N PHE A 36 -8.99 -5.53 2.14
CA PHE A 36 -9.50 -4.15 2.09
C PHE A 36 -9.82 -3.58 3.49
N ILE A 37 -10.41 -4.41 4.36
CA ILE A 37 -10.73 -4.11 5.76
C ILE A 37 -9.49 -3.72 6.59
N ARG A 38 -8.37 -4.43 6.46
CA ARG A 38 -7.12 -4.15 7.17
C ARG A 38 -6.50 -2.84 6.72
N LYS A 39 -6.63 -2.50 5.44
CA LYS A 39 -6.18 -1.21 4.90
C LYS A 39 -7.03 -0.06 5.45
N VAL A 40 -8.36 -0.19 5.45
CA VAL A 40 -9.27 0.81 6.04
C VAL A 40 -8.94 1.05 7.51
N LEU A 41 -8.72 -0.01 8.29
CA LEU A 41 -8.32 0.11 9.70
C LEU A 41 -6.97 0.82 9.88
N HIS A 42 -6.03 0.60 8.96
CA HIS A 42 -4.73 1.29 8.99
C HIS A 42 -4.88 2.78 8.72
N ILE A 43 -5.63 3.15 7.68
CA ILE A 43 -5.92 4.55 7.30
C ILE A 43 -6.64 5.29 8.43
N LEU A 44 -7.65 4.65 9.06
CA LEU A 44 -8.34 5.21 10.22
C LEU A 44 -7.42 5.41 11.43
N GLY A 45 -6.31 4.66 11.51
CA GLY A 45 -5.29 4.80 12.54
C GLY A 45 -4.31 5.94 12.31
N GLU A 46 -4.35 6.62 11.16
CA GLU A 46 -3.46 7.74 10.90
C GLU A 46 -3.84 8.99 11.70
N PRO A 47 -2.86 9.78 12.17
CA PRO A 47 -3.10 10.96 12.99
C PRO A 47 -4.12 11.95 12.38
N MET A 48 -4.11 12.10 11.06
CA MET A 48 -4.99 13.03 10.35
C MET A 48 -6.46 12.61 10.47
N PHE A 49 -6.78 11.35 10.23
CA PHE A 49 -8.16 10.86 10.31
C PHE A 49 -8.70 10.84 11.73
N LEU A 50 -7.85 10.50 12.72
CA LEU A 50 -8.21 10.57 14.12
C LEU A 50 -8.59 12.00 14.54
N LEU A 51 -7.85 13.00 14.07
CA LEU A 51 -8.16 14.41 14.30
C LEU A 51 -9.49 14.83 13.65
N LEU A 52 -9.75 14.37 12.42
CA LEU A 52 -11.01 14.65 11.72
C LEU A 52 -12.22 14.02 12.42
N ILE A 53 -12.08 12.78 12.90
CA ILE A 53 -13.12 12.12 13.70
C ILE A 53 -13.36 12.88 15.00
N ALA A 54 -12.30 13.28 15.70
CA ALA A 54 -12.42 14.07 16.92
C ALA A 54 -13.11 15.43 16.66
N ALA A 55 -12.74 16.11 15.58
CA ALA A 55 -13.38 17.36 15.16
C ALA A 55 -14.86 17.15 14.84
N ALA A 56 -15.23 16.10 14.08
CA ALA A 56 -16.61 15.77 13.79
C ALA A 56 -17.42 15.56 15.08
N ILE A 57 -16.87 14.81 16.05
CA ILE A 57 -17.51 14.61 17.38
C ILE A 57 -17.71 15.94 18.09
N ILE A 58 -16.72 16.84 18.09
CA ILE A 58 -16.84 18.17 18.69
C ILE A 58 -17.97 18.98 18.04
N TYR A 59 -18.12 18.94 16.71
CA TYR A 59 -19.21 19.62 16.00
C TYR A 59 -20.60 19.07 16.38
N PHE A 60 -20.72 17.75 16.55
CA PHE A 60 -21.96 17.15 17.05
C PHE A 60 -22.29 17.62 18.47
N ILE A 61 -21.28 17.71 19.34
CA ILE A 61 -21.45 18.21 20.72
C ILE A 61 -21.83 19.70 20.74
N LEU A 62 -21.28 20.50 19.83
CA LEU A 62 -21.61 21.93 19.68
C LEU A 62 -23.07 22.17 19.21
N GLY A 63 -23.77 21.14 18.76
CA GLY A 63 -25.13 21.27 18.22
C GLY A 63 -25.17 21.72 16.77
N GLU A 64 -24.06 21.60 16.04
CA GLU A 64 -23.95 21.87 14.61
C GLU A 64 -23.79 20.55 13.81
N PRO A 65 -24.79 19.64 13.84
CA PRO A 65 -24.68 18.33 13.20
C PRO A 65 -24.56 18.42 11.68
N LYS A 66 -24.95 19.54 11.07
CA LYS A 66 -24.78 19.78 9.63
C LYS A 66 -23.30 19.84 9.26
N ASP A 67 -22.50 20.59 10.01
CA ASP A 67 -21.08 20.77 9.72
C ASP A 67 -20.29 19.50 10.04
N GLY A 68 -20.64 18.81 11.13
CA GLY A 68 -20.12 17.48 11.44
C GLY A 68 -20.45 16.44 10.34
N ALA A 69 -21.67 16.46 9.80
CA ALA A 69 -22.07 15.55 8.71
C ALA A 69 -21.32 15.85 7.40
N ILE A 70 -21.14 17.13 7.05
CA ILE A 70 -20.35 17.53 5.87
C ILE A 70 -18.91 17.02 6.01
N MET A 71 -18.30 17.22 7.19
CA MET A 71 -16.94 16.74 7.47
C MET A 71 -16.83 15.22 7.32
N LEU A 72 -17.79 14.45 7.84
CA LEU A 72 -17.80 12.99 7.69
C LEU A 72 -17.91 12.55 6.23
N ILE A 73 -18.75 13.21 5.42
CA ILE A 73 -18.86 12.92 3.98
C ILE A 73 -17.51 13.14 3.28
N PHE A 74 -16.83 14.25 3.58
CA PHE A 74 -15.50 14.52 3.03
C PHE A 74 -14.48 13.47 3.44
N VAL A 75 -14.45 13.09 4.73
CA VAL A 75 -13.56 12.03 5.24
C VAL A 75 -13.78 10.73 4.48
N VAL A 76 -15.03 10.28 4.35
CA VAL A 76 -15.38 9.06 3.61
C VAL A 76 -14.98 9.18 2.14
N GLY A 77 -15.18 10.35 1.52
CA GLY A 77 -14.77 10.63 0.15
C GLY A 77 -13.26 10.51 -0.06
N VAL A 78 -12.45 11.10 0.81
CA VAL A 78 -10.98 11.03 0.76
C VAL A 78 -10.50 9.60 0.94
N ILE A 79 -11.00 8.87 1.95
CA ILE A 79 -10.67 7.45 2.16
C ILE A 79 -11.00 6.62 0.92
N SER A 80 -12.17 6.85 0.31
CA SER A 80 -12.59 6.13 -0.89
C SER A 80 -11.65 6.39 -2.07
N ILE A 81 -11.23 7.64 -2.26
CA ILE A 81 -10.29 8.03 -3.31
C ILE A 81 -8.93 7.35 -3.09
N ASP A 82 -8.38 7.38 -1.88
CA ASP A 82 -7.10 6.72 -1.57
C ASP A 82 -7.14 5.23 -1.87
N ILE A 83 -8.23 4.54 -1.50
CA ILE A 83 -8.37 3.12 -1.78
C ILE A 83 -8.43 2.85 -3.29
N ILE A 84 -9.14 3.69 -4.06
CA ILE A 84 -9.24 3.55 -5.52
C ILE A 84 -7.88 3.84 -6.19
N GLN A 85 -7.14 4.85 -5.72
CA GLN A 85 -5.82 5.19 -6.25
C GLN A 85 -4.82 4.07 -6.04
N GLU A 86 -4.83 3.46 -4.85
CA GLU A 86 -3.98 2.32 -4.52
C GLU A 86 -4.36 1.09 -5.37
N TRP A 87 -5.65 0.82 -5.59
CA TRP A 87 -6.07 -0.33 -6.38
C TRP A 87 -5.68 -0.24 -7.87
N LYS A 88 -5.45 0.98 -8.35
CA LYS A 88 -5.05 1.25 -9.73
C LYS A 88 -3.53 1.28 -9.93
N THR A 89 -2.73 1.28 -8.85
CA THR A 89 -1.26 1.29 -8.88
C THR A 89 -0.71 -0.08 -8.51
#